data_AF-A0A6B3SH57-F1
#
_entry.id   AF-A0A6B3SH57-F1
#
_cell.length_a   1.000
_cell.length_b   1.000
_cell.length_c   1.000
_cell.angle_alpha   90.00
_cell.angle_beta   90.00
_cell.angle_gamma   90.00
#
_symmetry.space_group_name_H-M   'P 1'
#
loop_
_entity.id
_entity.type
_entity.pdbx_description
1 polymer ?
#
loop_
_entity_poly.entity_id
_entity_poly.type
_entity_poly.pdbx_seq_one_letter_code
_entity_poly.pdbx_strand_id
1 'polypeptide(L)'
;MQIVVLHSISGDPERQHVLLAPKTMAFPEDAANLVIRRVAETNKDLAWEEVLPALLEAGFTEAANVIIVNRPWDESLTSNQMTFKVRFPVTAPHEYAGKTLEATNSTPFEDGSVVLIDADKQMLNSDDQLWHKDQPDMLQVPIGPVELPDAQFATPSEYRRAARMLLGSGYQLANKIAAA
;
A
#
# COMPACT_ATOMS: atom_id res chain seq x y z
N MET A 1 -22.52 4.88 -17.85
CA MET A 1 -21.39 5.13 -16.94
C MET A 1 -21.23 3.97 -15.98
N GLN A 2 -20.05 3.82 -15.41
CA GLN A 2 -19.73 2.97 -14.26
C GLN A 2 -19.11 3.84 -13.16
N ILE A 3 -19.33 3.47 -11.91
CA ILE A 3 -18.83 4.22 -10.76
C ILE A 3 -17.38 3.85 -10.52
N VAL A 4 -16.56 4.85 -10.28
CA VAL A 4 -15.15 4.74 -9.90
C VAL A 4 -15.00 5.44 -8.56
N VAL A 5 -14.52 4.74 -7.56
CA VAL A 5 -14.23 5.33 -6.25
C VAL A 5 -12.72 5.48 -6.15
N LEU A 6 -12.27 6.73 -6.14
CA LEU A 6 -10.87 7.04 -5.88
C LEU A 6 -10.72 7.32 -4.39
N HIS A 7 -9.87 6.53 -3.77
CA HIS A 7 -9.46 6.76 -2.39
C HIS A 7 -8.29 7.73 -2.42
N SER A 8 -8.44 8.91 -1.82
CA SER A 8 -7.29 9.82 -1.64
C SER A 8 -6.32 9.31 -0.57
N ILE A 9 -6.79 8.41 0.30
CA ILE A 9 -5.96 7.57 1.18
C ILE A 9 -6.49 6.13 1.13
N SER A 10 -5.62 5.17 0.84
CA SER A 10 -5.98 3.75 0.87
C SER A 10 -6.51 3.37 2.25
N GLY A 11 -7.75 2.89 2.32
CA GLY A 11 -8.37 2.43 3.57
C GLY A 11 -9.08 3.49 4.43
N ASP A 12 -9.16 4.76 4.00
CA ASP A 12 -9.94 5.80 4.68
C ASP A 12 -11.30 6.03 3.95
N PRO A 13 -12.43 5.60 4.54
CA PRO A 13 -13.74 5.79 3.93
C PRO A 13 -14.22 7.26 3.96
N GLU A 14 -13.61 8.13 4.77
CA GLU A 14 -13.99 9.55 4.87
C GLU A 14 -13.34 10.40 3.76
N ARG A 15 -12.45 9.82 2.95
CA ARG A 15 -11.66 10.51 1.93
C ARG A 15 -11.78 9.84 0.55
N GLN A 16 -12.98 9.94 -0.02
CA GLN A 16 -13.31 9.33 -1.32
C GLN A 16 -13.76 10.38 -2.34
N HIS A 17 -13.21 10.31 -3.54
CA HIS A 17 -13.73 11.03 -4.71
C HIS A 17 -14.45 10.03 -5.61
N VAL A 18 -15.71 10.35 -5.96
CA VAL A 18 -16.52 9.47 -6.80
C VAL A 18 -16.59 10.05 -8.21
N LEU A 19 -16.07 9.29 -9.15
CA LEU A 19 -16.10 9.59 -10.57
C LEU A 19 -17.00 8.63 -11.31
N LEU A 20 -17.46 9.08 -12.47
CA LEU A 20 -18.21 8.29 -13.43
C LEU A 20 -17.31 8.09 -14.65
N ALA A 21 -17.05 6.83 -15.00
CA ALA A 21 -16.32 6.47 -16.20
C ALA A 21 -17.27 5.97 -17.30
N PRO A 22 -16.91 6.09 -18.58
CA PRO A 22 -17.62 5.45 -19.67
C PRO A 22 -17.67 3.92 -19.47
N LYS A 23 -18.80 3.27 -19.82
CA LYS A 23 -18.92 1.80 -19.75
C LYS A 23 -17.96 1.07 -20.70
N THR A 24 -17.42 1.77 -21.68
CA THR A 24 -16.45 1.27 -22.65
C THR A 24 -15.01 1.22 -22.10
N MET A 25 -14.75 1.85 -20.94
CA MET A 25 -13.44 1.89 -20.31
C MET A 25 -13.25 0.61 -19.47
N ALA A 26 -12.33 -0.28 -19.88
CA ALA A 26 -12.17 -1.60 -19.26
C ALA A 26 -11.62 -1.54 -17.83
N PHE A 27 -10.71 -0.58 -17.55
CA PHE A 27 -10.04 -0.43 -16.27
C PHE A 27 -10.06 1.04 -15.84
N PRO A 28 -11.20 1.53 -15.36
CA PRO A 28 -11.38 2.96 -15.12
C PRO A 28 -10.61 3.47 -13.90
N GLU A 29 -10.38 2.64 -12.89
CA GLU A 29 -9.55 2.97 -11.73
C GLU A 29 -8.07 3.12 -12.13
N ASP A 30 -7.54 2.20 -12.92
CA ASP A 30 -6.16 2.27 -13.43
C ASP A 30 -5.96 3.49 -14.34
N ALA A 31 -6.94 3.76 -15.21
CA ALA A 31 -6.92 4.92 -16.10
C ALA A 31 -6.95 6.24 -15.29
N ALA A 32 -7.77 6.32 -14.24
CA ALA A 32 -7.80 7.48 -13.36
C ALA A 32 -6.49 7.65 -12.58
N ASN A 33 -5.95 6.56 -12.02
CA ASN A 33 -4.65 6.57 -11.32
C ASN A 33 -3.50 7.02 -12.22
N LEU A 34 -3.51 6.64 -13.50
CA LEU A 34 -2.52 7.07 -14.47
C LEU A 34 -2.60 8.58 -14.76
N VAL A 35 -3.81 9.12 -14.88
CA VAL A 35 -4.03 10.57 -15.03
C VAL A 35 -3.51 11.31 -13.81
N ILE A 36 -3.87 10.87 -12.60
CA ILE A 36 -3.44 11.49 -11.33
C ILE A 36 -1.91 11.52 -11.23
N ARG A 37 -1.25 10.38 -11.49
CA ARG A 37 0.22 10.29 -11.47
C ARG A 37 0.87 11.26 -12.45
N ARG A 38 0.30 11.43 -13.64
CA ARG A 38 0.83 12.36 -14.65
C ARG A 38 0.75 13.82 -14.21
N VAL A 39 -0.32 14.23 -13.52
CA VAL A 39 -0.40 15.59 -12.97
C VAL A 39 0.56 15.76 -11.78
N ALA A 40 0.71 14.71 -10.96
CA ALA A 40 1.66 14.68 -9.83
C ALA A 40 3.14 14.81 -10.27
N GLU A 41 3.49 14.38 -11.48
CA GLU A 41 4.84 14.55 -12.03
C GLU A 41 5.20 16.02 -12.25
N THR A 42 4.21 16.87 -12.50
CA THR A 42 4.39 18.31 -12.76
C THR A 42 4.17 19.19 -11.54
N ASN A 43 3.32 18.76 -10.59
CA ASN A 43 3.01 19.48 -9.37
C ASN A 43 3.25 18.56 -8.17
N LYS A 44 4.27 18.89 -7.36
CA LYS A 44 4.54 18.21 -6.09
C LYS A 44 3.41 18.42 -5.07
N ASP A 45 2.70 19.53 -5.25
CA ASP A 45 1.72 20.10 -4.33
C ASP A 45 0.28 19.91 -4.83
N LEU A 46 0.02 18.70 -5.35
CA LEU A 46 -1.09 18.39 -6.27
C LEU A 46 -2.49 18.53 -5.66
N ALA A 47 -3.13 19.69 -5.74
CA ALA A 47 -4.51 19.85 -5.24
C ALA A 47 -5.55 19.15 -6.16
N TRP A 48 -6.71 18.76 -5.62
CA TRP A 48 -7.79 18.11 -6.41
C TRP A 48 -8.27 19.00 -7.56
N GLU A 49 -8.26 20.31 -7.35
CA GLU A 49 -8.57 21.34 -8.34
C GLU A 49 -7.64 21.28 -9.56
N GLU A 50 -6.44 20.72 -9.44
CA GLU A 50 -5.48 20.52 -10.53
C GLU A 50 -5.66 19.17 -11.24
N VAL A 51 -6.15 18.16 -10.51
CA VAL A 51 -6.38 16.80 -11.02
C VAL A 51 -7.68 16.72 -11.82
N LEU A 52 -8.73 17.39 -11.32
CA LEU A 52 -10.07 17.32 -11.89
C LEU A 52 -10.12 17.68 -13.38
N PRO A 53 -9.48 18.77 -13.86
CA PRO A 53 -9.47 19.10 -15.28
C PRO A 53 -8.89 17.97 -16.15
N ALA A 54 -7.79 17.34 -15.72
CA ALA A 54 -7.15 16.26 -16.45
C ALA A 54 -8.02 14.98 -16.50
N LEU A 55 -8.76 14.70 -15.42
CA LEU A 55 -9.72 13.59 -15.37
C LEU A 55 -10.93 13.86 -16.29
N LEU A 56 -11.43 15.09 -16.33
CA LEU A 56 -12.51 15.48 -17.23
C LEU A 56 -12.08 15.36 -18.70
N GLU A 57 -10.85 15.78 -19.04
CA GLU A 57 -10.26 15.57 -20.37
C GLU A 57 -10.10 14.09 -20.73
N ALA A 58 -9.77 13.24 -19.75
CA ALA A 58 -9.69 11.79 -19.92
C ALA A 58 -11.07 11.10 -20.03
N GLY A 59 -12.16 11.86 -20.01
CA GLY A 59 -13.52 11.36 -20.20
C GLY A 59 -14.21 10.85 -18.94
N PHE A 60 -13.64 11.12 -17.76
CA PHE A 60 -14.34 10.95 -16.49
C PHE A 60 -15.31 12.11 -16.27
N THR A 61 -16.38 11.88 -15.53
CA THR A 61 -17.27 12.94 -15.05
C THR A 61 -17.41 12.88 -13.54
N GLU A 62 -17.52 14.03 -12.90
CA GLU A 62 -17.76 14.10 -11.46
C GLU A 62 -19.18 13.61 -11.16
N ALA A 63 -19.33 12.73 -10.15
CA ALA A 63 -20.64 12.30 -9.71
C ALA A 63 -21.29 13.43 -8.88
N ALA A 64 -22.37 14.04 -9.40
CA ALA A 64 -23.14 15.01 -8.64
C ALA A 64 -23.69 14.37 -7.35
N ASN A 65 -23.49 15.05 -6.21
CA ASN A 65 -23.97 14.70 -4.85
C ASN A 65 -23.07 13.79 -3.98
N VAL A 66 -21.75 13.78 -4.17
CA VAL A 66 -20.83 13.28 -3.13
C VAL A 66 -20.21 14.46 -2.42
N ILE A 67 -20.23 14.45 -1.09
CA ILE A 67 -19.68 15.52 -0.25
C ILE A 67 -18.18 15.62 -0.54
N ILE A 68 -17.79 16.64 -1.29
CA ILE A 68 -16.39 17.00 -1.52
C ILE A 68 -15.90 17.63 -0.22
N VAL A 69 -15.25 16.83 0.63
CA VAL A 69 -14.51 17.38 1.77
C VAL A 69 -13.22 17.97 1.20
N ASN A 70 -13.24 19.28 0.91
CA ASN A 70 -12.05 19.99 0.46
C ASN A 70 -11.00 19.99 1.58
N ARG A 71 -9.93 19.22 1.38
CA ARG A 71 -8.67 19.33 2.12
C ARG A 71 -7.52 19.21 1.12
N PRO A 72 -6.38 19.90 1.37
CA PRO A 72 -5.21 19.79 0.52
C PRO A 72 -4.79 18.33 0.43
N TRP A 73 -4.51 17.91 -0.79
CA TRP A 73 -3.75 16.70 -1.09
C TRP A 73 -2.48 16.67 -0.25
N ASP A 74 -2.18 15.52 0.34
CA ASP A 74 -1.00 15.37 1.18
C ASP A 74 0.21 14.97 0.31
N GLU A 75 1.07 15.95 0.08
CA GLU A 75 2.32 15.91 -0.67
C GLU A 75 3.34 14.92 -0.09
N SER A 76 3.13 14.43 1.13
CA SER A 76 3.99 13.41 1.75
C SER A 76 3.86 12.01 1.11
N LEU A 77 2.93 11.82 0.17
CA LEU A 77 2.57 10.53 -0.43
C LEU A 77 3.24 10.17 -1.77
N THR A 78 4.06 11.02 -2.42
CA THR A 78 4.40 10.81 -3.85
C THR A 78 5.83 10.40 -4.21
N SER A 79 6.63 9.81 -3.31
CA SER A 79 7.84 9.08 -3.78
C SER A 79 8.27 7.86 -2.97
N ASN A 80 8.01 7.82 -1.66
CA ASN A 80 8.56 6.79 -0.78
C ASN A 80 7.54 5.86 -0.12
N GLN A 81 6.24 6.16 -0.21
CA GLN A 81 5.22 5.30 0.38
C GLN A 81 4.94 4.08 -0.50
N MET A 82 4.90 2.90 0.13
CA MET A 82 4.77 1.62 -0.55
C MET A 82 4.02 0.63 0.34
N THR A 83 2.98 0.03 -0.23
CA THR A 83 2.21 -1.06 0.39
C THR A 83 2.31 -2.30 -0.47
N PHE A 84 2.63 -3.44 0.13
CA PHE A 84 2.78 -4.72 -0.55
C PHE A 84 2.51 -5.86 0.43
N LYS A 85 2.41 -7.09 -0.05
CA LYS A 85 2.15 -8.28 0.76
C LYS A 85 3.44 -9.02 1.10
N VAL A 86 3.54 -9.50 2.33
CA VAL A 86 4.56 -10.44 2.77
C VAL A 86 3.90 -11.70 3.31
N ARG A 87 4.65 -12.80 3.35
CA ARG A 87 4.16 -14.07 3.87
C ARG A 87 5.16 -14.65 4.86
N PHE A 88 4.67 -15.18 5.98
CA PHE A 88 5.53 -15.98 6.85
C PHE A 88 5.66 -17.40 6.31
N PRO A 89 6.86 -18.00 6.34
CA PRO A 89 7.03 -19.40 6.02
C PRO A 89 6.09 -20.29 6.83
N VAL A 90 5.59 -21.37 6.22
CA VAL A 90 4.73 -22.36 6.92
C VAL A 90 5.46 -23.06 8.07
N THR A 91 6.79 -23.06 8.02
CA THR A 91 7.68 -23.62 9.04
C THR A 91 7.99 -22.65 10.18
N ALA A 92 7.49 -21.42 10.15
CA ALA A 92 7.75 -20.46 11.22
C ALA A 92 7.24 -21.00 12.59
N PRO A 93 7.92 -20.67 13.70
CA PRO A 93 7.59 -21.21 15.02
C PRO A 93 6.48 -20.44 15.75
N HIS A 94 5.92 -19.37 15.17
CA HIS A 94 4.97 -18.47 15.84
C HIS A 94 3.54 -18.51 15.23
N GLU A 95 2.57 -17.84 15.86
CA GLU A 95 1.14 -17.86 15.51
C GLU A 95 0.79 -17.27 14.14
N TYR A 96 1.76 -16.68 13.46
CA TYR A 96 1.63 -16.16 12.10
C TYR A 96 2.20 -17.08 11.01
N ALA A 97 2.67 -18.29 11.36
CA ALA A 97 3.18 -19.25 10.39
C ALA A 97 2.21 -19.49 9.21
N GLY A 98 2.71 -19.33 7.98
CA GLY A 98 1.93 -19.47 6.76
C GLY A 98 0.96 -18.32 6.43
N LYS A 99 0.79 -17.33 7.32
CA LYS A 99 -0.10 -16.18 7.09
C LYS A 99 0.52 -15.16 6.14
N THR A 100 -0.33 -14.44 5.42
CA THR A 100 0.03 -13.30 4.57
C THR A 100 -0.43 -12.02 5.25
N LEU A 101 0.49 -11.06 5.39
CA LEU A 101 0.25 -9.75 5.98
C LEU A 101 0.51 -8.66 4.95
N GLU A 102 -0.06 -7.49 5.22
CA GLU A 102 0.26 -6.27 4.49
C GLU A 102 1.50 -5.63 5.11
N ALA A 103 2.45 -5.20 4.29
CA ALA A 103 3.63 -4.45 4.69
C ALA A 103 3.48 -3.04 4.15
N THR A 104 3.59 -2.03 5.01
CA THR A 104 3.43 -0.63 4.61
C THR A 104 4.34 0.28 5.41
N ASN A 105 4.83 1.35 4.79
CA ASN A 105 5.46 2.48 5.46
C ASN A 105 4.58 3.74 5.42
N SER A 106 3.29 3.59 5.13
CA SER A 106 2.30 4.66 5.15
C SER A 106 1.72 4.95 6.54
N THR A 107 2.27 4.30 7.57
CA THR A 107 1.93 4.55 8.98
C THR A 107 2.50 5.87 9.46
N PRO A 108 1.94 6.51 10.50
CA PRO A 108 2.37 7.82 11.01
C PRO A 108 3.79 7.84 11.63
N PHE A 109 4.55 6.75 11.52
CA PHE A 109 5.94 6.70 11.99
C PHE A 109 6.82 7.54 11.05
N GLU A 110 7.40 8.60 11.60
CA GLU A 110 8.13 9.63 10.84
C GLU A 110 9.45 9.14 10.19
N ASP A 111 9.91 7.93 10.54
CA ASP A 111 11.18 7.38 10.07
C ASP A 111 11.08 6.64 8.72
N GLY A 112 9.86 6.46 8.18
CA GLY A 112 9.62 5.75 6.93
C GLY A 112 9.83 4.23 7.02
N SER A 113 9.87 3.68 8.23
CA SER A 113 9.97 2.25 8.46
C SER A 113 8.70 1.51 8.01
N VAL A 114 8.91 0.30 7.49
CA VAL A 114 7.83 -0.63 7.15
C VAL A 114 7.35 -1.31 8.42
N VAL A 115 6.04 -1.39 8.58
CA VAL A 115 5.38 -2.25 9.57
C VAL A 115 4.54 -3.30 8.87
N LEU A 116 4.34 -4.45 9.52
CA LEU A 116 3.41 -5.46 9.04
C LEU A 116 2.05 -5.25 9.71
N ILE A 117 0.98 -5.39 8.94
CA ILE A 117 -0.40 -5.23 9.39
C ILE A 117 -1.15 -6.51 9.05
N ASP A 118 -1.78 -7.10 10.05
CA ASP A 118 -2.62 -8.28 9.85
C ASP A 118 -4.07 -7.93 9.49
N ALA A 119 -4.90 -8.96 9.35
CA ALA A 119 -6.31 -8.81 8.99
C ALA A 119 -7.12 -8.04 10.06
N ASP A 120 -6.71 -8.14 11.33
CA ASP A 120 -7.34 -7.49 12.48
C ASP A 120 -6.77 -6.08 12.74
N LYS A 121 -5.95 -5.58 11.81
CA LYS A 121 -5.25 -4.28 11.89
C LYS A 121 -4.25 -4.18 13.03
N GLN A 122 -3.79 -5.32 13.54
CA GLN A 122 -2.66 -5.34 14.47
C GLN A 122 -1.39 -5.04 13.70
N MET A 123 -0.60 -4.11 14.23
CA MET A 123 0.72 -3.77 13.73
C MET A 123 1.76 -4.68 14.37
N LEU A 124 2.66 -5.21 13.56
CA LEU A 124 3.84 -5.95 13.99
C LEU A 124 5.09 -5.22 13.48
N ASN A 125 6.04 -5.01 14.39
CA ASN A 125 7.37 -4.49 14.13
C ASN A 125 8.39 -5.63 14.04
N SER A 126 9.57 -5.33 13.51
CA SER A 126 10.61 -6.35 13.31
C SER A 126 11.18 -6.94 14.60
N ASP A 127 11.11 -6.21 15.70
CA ASP A 127 11.62 -6.56 17.03
C ASP A 127 10.56 -7.22 17.93
N ASP A 128 9.31 -7.29 17.47
CA ASP A 128 8.22 -7.90 18.22
C ASP A 128 8.48 -9.39 18.50
N GLN A 129 7.99 -9.81 19.66
CA GLN A 129 7.99 -11.20 20.09
C GLN A 129 6.58 -11.76 19.94
N LEU A 130 6.47 -12.84 19.18
CA LEU A 130 5.23 -13.49 18.83
C LEU A 130 5.04 -14.78 19.64
N TRP A 131 3.81 -15.20 19.88
CA TRP A 131 3.54 -16.44 20.60
C TRP A 131 3.96 -17.68 19.80
N HIS A 132 4.62 -18.61 20.47
CA HIS A 132 4.95 -19.89 19.85
C HIS A 132 3.67 -20.65 19.50
N LYS A 133 3.55 -21.12 18.25
CA LYS A 133 2.29 -21.72 17.74
C LYS A 133 1.82 -22.95 18.51
N ASP A 134 2.77 -23.73 19.04
CA ASP A 134 2.49 -24.96 19.80
C ASP A 134 2.42 -24.72 21.32
N GLN A 135 2.81 -23.53 21.80
CA GLN A 135 2.83 -23.15 23.22
C GLN A 135 2.33 -21.71 23.40
N PRO A 136 1.08 -21.42 22.97
CA PRO A 136 0.52 -20.08 23.12
C PRO A 136 0.52 -19.69 24.60
N ASP A 137 0.75 -18.41 24.88
CA ASP A 137 0.77 -17.80 26.21
C ASP A 137 1.89 -18.27 27.17
N MET A 138 2.74 -19.21 26.75
CA MET A 138 3.84 -19.74 27.56
C MET A 138 5.22 -19.36 27.03
N LEU A 139 5.37 -19.25 25.72
CA LEU A 139 6.65 -18.98 25.07
C LEU A 139 6.45 -17.94 23.96
N GLN A 140 7.25 -16.88 23.99
CA GLN A 140 7.36 -15.96 22.87
C GLN A 140 8.67 -16.21 22.11
N VAL A 141 8.62 -16.02 20.79
CA VAL A 141 9.75 -16.18 19.88
C VAL A 141 9.81 -14.99 18.92
N PRO A 142 10.99 -14.65 18.38
CA PRO A 142 11.13 -13.55 17.43
C PRO A 142 10.31 -13.78 16.15
N ILE A 143 9.94 -12.68 15.49
CA ILE A 143 9.17 -12.67 14.23
C ILE A 143 9.80 -13.50 13.10
N GLY A 144 11.14 -13.58 13.08
CA GLY A 144 11.88 -14.36 12.09
C GLY A 144 11.77 -13.82 10.65
N PRO A 145 12.17 -14.62 9.64
CA PRO A 145 12.21 -14.18 8.26
C PRO A 145 10.83 -14.21 7.58
N VAL A 146 10.60 -13.25 6.68
CA VAL A 146 9.42 -13.16 5.82
C VAL A 146 9.76 -13.45 4.37
N GLU A 147 8.82 -14.04 3.65
CA GLU A 147 8.84 -14.22 2.21
C GLU A 147 8.24 -12.97 1.54
N LEU A 148 8.92 -12.48 0.51
CA LEU A 148 8.44 -11.40 -0.36
C LEU A 148 8.08 -12.01 -1.73
N PRO A 149 6.79 -12.22 -2.05
CA PRO A 149 6.37 -12.70 -3.36
C PRO A 149 6.73 -11.67 -4.43
N ASP A 150 7.42 -12.08 -5.49
CA ASP A 150 7.84 -11.20 -6.59
C ASP A 150 6.70 -10.84 -7.56
N ALA A 151 5.74 -11.75 -7.75
CA ALA A 151 4.62 -11.63 -8.69
C ALA A 151 3.69 -10.42 -8.46
N GLN A 152 3.78 -9.75 -7.31
CA GLN A 152 2.98 -8.56 -6.99
C GLN A 152 3.59 -7.25 -7.50
N PHE A 153 4.84 -7.27 -7.99
CA PHE A 153 5.55 -6.08 -8.45
C PHE A 153 5.54 -6.01 -9.97
N ALA A 154 5.29 -4.82 -10.52
CA ALA A 154 5.28 -4.62 -11.97
C ALA A 154 6.69 -4.67 -12.55
N THR A 155 7.71 -4.35 -11.75
CA THR A 155 9.11 -4.35 -12.19
C THR A 155 10.06 -4.96 -11.15
N PRO A 156 11.21 -5.52 -11.57
CA PRO A 156 12.26 -5.95 -10.64
C PRO A 156 12.81 -4.83 -9.75
N SER A 157 12.72 -3.57 -10.20
CA SER A 157 13.15 -2.41 -9.42
C SER A 157 12.21 -2.11 -8.25
N GLU A 158 10.90 -2.29 -8.42
CA GLU A 158 9.92 -2.19 -7.34
C GLU A 158 10.13 -3.30 -6.30
N TYR A 159 10.31 -4.55 -6.75
CA TYR A 159 10.64 -5.67 -5.86
C TYR A 159 11.88 -5.37 -5.00
N ARG A 160 12.96 -4.90 -5.63
CA ARG A 160 14.19 -4.53 -4.90
C ARG A 160 14.02 -3.34 -3.97
N ARG A 161 13.08 -2.43 -4.27
CA ARG A 161 12.74 -1.32 -3.37
C ARG A 161 12.03 -1.87 -2.13
N ALA A 162 10.96 -2.65 -2.31
CA ALA A 162 10.24 -3.31 -1.21
C ALA A 162 11.15 -4.16 -0.32
N ALA A 163 12.03 -4.97 -0.94
CA ALA A 163 12.99 -5.79 -0.22
C ALA A 163 13.99 -4.95 0.61
N ARG A 164 14.50 -3.85 0.05
CA ARG A 164 15.38 -2.92 0.79
C ARG A 164 14.66 -2.22 1.93
N MET A 165 13.38 -1.88 1.75
CA MET A 165 12.58 -1.26 2.81
C MET A 165 12.38 -2.23 3.98
N LEU A 166 12.00 -3.49 3.71
CA LEU A 166 11.91 -4.52 4.75
C LEU A 166 13.21 -4.71 5.52
N LEU A 167 14.34 -4.87 4.80
CA LEU A 167 15.65 -5.03 5.41
C LEU A 167 16.07 -3.79 6.21
N GLY A 168 15.79 -2.60 5.69
CA GLY A 168 16.08 -1.33 6.36
C GLY A 168 15.27 -1.15 7.65
N SER A 169 14.08 -1.73 7.72
CA SER A 169 13.20 -1.73 8.90
C SER A 169 13.44 -2.91 9.86
N GLY A 170 14.51 -3.68 9.66
CA GLY A 170 14.94 -4.74 10.58
C GLY A 170 14.37 -6.14 10.30
N TYR A 171 13.49 -6.30 9.30
CA TYR A 171 12.99 -7.64 8.93
C TYR A 171 14.05 -8.45 8.23
N GLN A 172 13.97 -9.77 8.38
CA GLN A 172 14.78 -10.72 7.63
C GLN A 172 13.99 -11.24 6.43
N LEU A 173 14.66 -11.49 5.31
CA LEU A 173 14.04 -12.09 4.12
C LEU A 173 14.41 -13.57 3.99
N ALA A 174 13.40 -14.42 3.84
CA ALA A 174 13.59 -15.85 3.57
C ALA A 174 14.08 -16.11 2.12
N ASN A 175 13.67 -15.26 1.19
CA ASN A 175 13.97 -15.40 -0.23
C ASN A 175 15.22 -14.58 -0.59
N LYS A 176 16.10 -15.12 -1.45
CA LYS A 176 17.27 -14.39 -1.96
C LYS A 176 16.82 -13.26 -2.89
N ILE A 177 17.29 -12.05 -2.63
CA ILE A 177 17.21 -10.95 -3.60
C ILE A 177 18.16 -11.33 -4.75
N ALA A 178 17.65 -11.54 -5.96
CA ALA A 178 18.50 -11.82 -7.11
C ALA A 178 19.49 -10.66 -7.33
N ALA A 179 20.79 -10.97 -7.29
CA ALA A 179 21.83 -10.05 -7.70
C ALA A 179 21.75 -9.88 -9.22
N ALA A 180 21.85 -8.63 -9.68
CA ALA A 180 21.89 -8.28 -11.11
C ALA A 180 23.14 -8.86 -11.78
#